data_AF-A0A951G1R6-F1
#
_entry.id   AF-A0A951G1R6-F1
#
_cell.length_a   1.000
_cell.length_b   1.000
_cell.length_c   1.000
_cell.angle_alpha   90.00
_cell.angle_beta   90.00
_cell.angle_gamma   90.00
#
_symmetry.space_group_name_H-M   'P 1'
#
loop_
_entity.id
_entity.type
_entity.pdbx_description
1 polymer ?
#
loop_
_entity_poly.entity_id
_entity_poly.type
_entity_poly.pdbx_seq_one_letter_code
_entity_poly.pdbx_strand_id
1 'polypeptide(L)'
;MSHPAIALAVAGALLALLIVAQLVVPRIAEQRLRDRLSRSGTVLGVRVGAFPAIQLLWHHADSVVVRMGRYRAGAADLGHSLAEASNVGWLDASAQELDSGALTLRDATLRKRGDSLAGTATITQADIRSAVPFLENVAPVASQDGLLTLRGTASLLGLKASVDVTVAAQDGRLVVAPNVPFGGLATITLFSDPHVHIQAVNATNVAGGFSIEALAKLQ
;
A
#
# COMPACT_ATOMS: atom_id res chain seq x y z
N MET A 1 37.08 -27.57 -38.50
CA MET A 1 35.82 -27.24 -39.18
C MET A 1 34.74 -27.08 -38.13
N SER A 2 34.57 -25.88 -37.59
CA SER A 2 33.47 -25.56 -36.68
C SER A 2 32.16 -25.65 -37.47
N HIS A 3 31.17 -26.41 -36.99
CA HIS A 3 29.90 -26.60 -37.68
C HIS A 3 28.94 -25.44 -37.37
N PRO A 4 28.85 -24.39 -38.23
CA PRO A 4 27.98 -23.23 -37.96
C PRO A 4 26.50 -23.64 -37.85
N ALA A 5 26.11 -24.73 -38.52
CA ALA A 5 24.76 -25.27 -38.49
C ALA A 5 24.34 -25.78 -37.10
N ILE A 6 25.26 -26.38 -36.34
CA ILE A 6 24.97 -26.88 -34.97
C ILE A 6 24.84 -25.69 -34.02
N ALA A 7 25.68 -24.67 -34.16
CA ALA A 7 25.61 -23.45 -33.36
C ALA A 7 24.29 -22.67 -33.59
N LEU A 8 23.84 -22.55 -34.85
CA LEU A 8 22.57 -21.93 -35.20
C LEU A 8 21.35 -22.72 -34.69
N ALA A 9 21.39 -24.05 -34.77
CA ALA A 9 20.31 -24.90 -34.27
C ALA A 9 20.17 -24.83 -32.74
N VAL A 10 21.30 -24.83 -32.01
CA VAL A 10 21.32 -24.69 -30.55
C VAL A 10 20.85 -23.29 -30.14
N ALA A 11 21.32 -22.23 -30.81
CA ALA A 11 20.87 -20.87 -30.55
C ALA A 11 19.37 -20.70 -30.80
N GLY A 12 18.84 -21.25 -31.90
CA GLY A 12 17.41 -21.22 -32.21
C GLY A 12 16.55 -21.98 -31.20
N ALA A 13 17.01 -23.15 -30.75
CA ALA A 13 16.32 -23.94 -29.73
C ALA A 13 16.31 -23.22 -28.36
N LEU A 14 17.42 -22.58 -27.97
CA LEU A 14 17.49 -21.77 -26.76
C LEU A 14 16.59 -20.53 -26.86
N LEU A 15 16.55 -19.87 -28.01
CA LEU A 15 15.66 -18.73 -28.24
C LEU A 15 14.18 -19.15 -28.16
N ALA A 16 13.82 -20.26 -28.80
CA ALA A 16 12.46 -20.81 -28.76
C ALA A 16 12.06 -21.22 -27.33
N LEU A 17 12.97 -21.86 -26.59
CA LEU A 17 12.77 -22.21 -25.19
C LEU A 17 12.57 -20.97 -24.32
N LEU A 18 13.36 -19.91 -24.56
CA LEU A 18 13.20 -18.62 -23.87
C LEU A 18 11.87 -17.95 -24.20
N ILE A 19 11.42 -17.98 -25.46
CA ILE A 19 10.11 -17.44 -25.87
C ILE A 19 8.97 -18.20 -25.16
N VAL A 20 9.02 -19.53 -25.11
CA VAL A 20 8.00 -20.36 -24.44
C VAL A 20 8.02 -20.12 -22.92
N ALA A 21 9.21 -20.07 -22.31
CA ALA A 21 9.35 -19.77 -20.88
C ALA A 21 8.82 -18.36 -20.55
N GLN A 22 9.06 -17.37 -21.42
CA GLN A 22 8.56 -16.00 -21.26
C GLN A 22 7.03 -15.88 -21.39
N LEU A 23 6.36 -16.85 -22.02
CA LEU A 23 4.89 -16.87 -22.15
C LEU A 23 4.19 -17.59 -20.99
N VAL A 24 4.84 -18.59 -20.39
CA VAL A 24 4.23 -19.49 -19.39
C VAL A 24 4.56 -19.08 -17.95
N VAL A 25 5.82 -18.67 -17.69
CA VAL A 25 6.27 -18.33 -16.33
C VAL A 25 5.49 -17.14 -15.72
N PRO A 26 5.21 -16.04 -16.46
CA PRO A 26 4.42 -14.93 -15.92
C PRO A 26 3.02 -15.36 -15.49
N ARG A 27 2.35 -16.23 -16.26
CA ARG A 27 0.97 -16.68 -15.94
C ARG A 27 0.91 -17.52 -14.66
N ILE A 28 1.92 -18.36 -14.41
CA ILE A 28 1.98 -19.17 -13.18
C ILE A 28 2.23 -18.27 -11.96
N ALA A 29 3.09 -17.26 -12.09
CA ALA A 29 3.31 -16.27 -11.04
C ALA A 29 2.02 -15.47 -10.75
N GLU A 30 1.31 -15.04 -11.80
CA GLU A 30 0.01 -14.38 -11.67
C GLU A 30 -1.03 -15.24 -10.95
N GLN A 31 -1.13 -16.54 -11.27
CA GLN A 31 -2.06 -17.47 -10.62
C GLN A 31 -1.72 -17.65 -9.14
N ARG A 32 -0.45 -17.87 -8.80
CA ARG A 32 -0.02 -18.01 -7.40
C ARG A 32 -0.27 -16.74 -6.59
N LEU A 33 0.01 -15.58 -7.17
CA LEU A 33 -0.25 -14.29 -6.54
C LEU A 33 -1.75 -14.05 -6.37
N ARG A 34 -2.57 -14.39 -7.39
CA ARG A 34 -4.02 -14.38 -7.30
C ARG A 34 -4.54 -15.27 -6.18
N ASP A 35 -4.08 -16.52 -6.07
CA ASP A 35 -4.53 -17.46 -5.04
C ASP A 35 -4.16 -17.01 -3.62
N ARG A 36 -3.02 -16.34 -3.45
CA ARG A 36 -2.64 -15.70 -2.19
C ARG A 36 -3.54 -14.51 -1.88
N LEU A 37 -3.71 -13.58 -2.82
CA LEU A 37 -4.54 -12.38 -2.64
C LEU A 37 -6.03 -12.72 -2.45
N SER A 38 -6.51 -13.80 -3.05
CA SER A 38 -7.90 -14.28 -2.91
C SER A 38 -8.22 -14.72 -1.48
N ARG A 39 -7.21 -15.09 -0.68
CA ARG A 39 -7.41 -15.39 0.75
C ARG A 39 -7.64 -14.14 1.59
N SER A 40 -7.10 -13.01 1.15
CA SER A 40 -7.18 -11.72 1.84
C SER A 40 -8.22 -10.78 1.24
N GLY A 41 -8.93 -11.18 0.18
CA GLY A 41 -9.95 -10.34 -0.43
C GLY A 41 -10.41 -10.78 -1.83
N THR A 42 -11.07 -9.87 -2.53
CA THR A 42 -11.60 -10.10 -3.88
C THR A 42 -10.65 -9.54 -4.92
N VAL A 43 -10.08 -10.40 -5.75
CA VAL A 43 -9.12 -10.02 -6.81
C VAL A 43 -9.86 -9.68 -8.10
N LEU A 44 -9.66 -8.47 -8.63
CA LEU A 44 -10.19 -8.05 -9.93
C LEU A 44 -9.20 -8.37 -11.06
N GLY A 45 -7.90 -8.19 -10.81
CA GLY A 45 -6.86 -8.46 -11.78
C GLY A 45 -5.46 -8.46 -11.18
N VAL A 46 -4.59 -9.31 -11.71
CA VAL A 46 -3.16 -9.37 -11.38
C VAL A 46 -2.40 -9.50 -12.69
N ARG A 47 -1.35 -8.72 -12.87
CA ARG A 47 -0.39 -8.85 -13.97
C ARG A 47 1.02 -8.79 -13.42
N VAL A 48 1.88 -9.70 -13.83
CA VAL A 48 3.29 -9.75 -13.40
C VAL A 48 4.17 -9.75 -14.65
N GLY A 49 5.09 -8.80 -14.72
CA GLY A 49 6.07 -8.69 -15.80
C GLY A 49 7.49 -8.83 -15.28
N ALA A 50 8.29 -9.66 -15.93
CA ALA A 50 9.73 -9.77 -15.72
C ALA A 50 10.43 -10.05 -17.05
N PHE A 51 11.50 -9.32 -17.34
CA PHE A 51 12.29 -9.38 -18.54
C PHE A 51 13.79 -9.37 -18.22
N PRO A 52 14.51 -10.48 -18.41
CA PRO A 52 14.02 -11.80 -18.84
C PRO A 52 13.25 -12.57 -17.74
N ALA A 53 12.22 -13.34 -18.12
CA ALA A 53 11.31 -14.05 -17.19
C ALA A 53 12.00 -15.05 -16.22
N ILE A 54 13.24 -15.45 -16.50
CA ILE A 54 14.05 -16.26 -15.58
C ILE A 54 14.32 -15.56 -14.24
N GLN A 55 14.25 -14.21 -14.22
CA GLN A 55 14.38 -13.43 -12.98
C GLN A 55 13.31 -13.79 -11.92
N LEU A 56 12.14 -14.25 -12.35
CA LEU A 56 11.08 -14.71 -11.44
C LEU A 56 11.48 -15.97 -10.65
N LEU A 57 12.40 -16.79 -11.19
CA LEU A 57 12.94 -17.96 -10.49
C LEU A 57 13.93 -17.55 -9.37
N TRP A 58 14.44 -16.32 -9.42
CA TRP A 58 15.29 -15.71 -8.39
C TRP A 58 14.52 -14.71 -7.51
N HIS A 59 13.18 -14.83 -7.46
CA HIS A 59 12.29 -13.97 -6.66
C HIS A 59 12.35 -12.48 -7.02
N HIS A 60 12.77 -12.14 -8.25
CA HIS A 60 12.80 -10.77 -8.76
C HIS A 60 11.75 -10.57 -9.86
N ALA A 61 10.98 -9.49 -9.76
CA ALA A 61 10.02 -9.07 -10.79
C ALA A 61 10.31 -7.64 -11.21
N ASP A 62 10.28 -7.34 -12.51
CA ASP A 62 10.51 -5.96 -12.97
C ASP A 62 9.28 -5.08 -12.74
N SER A 63 8.09 -5.65 -12.93
CA SER A 63 6.83 -4.94 -12.78
C SER A 63 5.72 -5.83 -12.22
N VAL A 64 4.93 -5.29 -11.31
CA VAL A 64 3.75 -5.96 -10.76
C VAL A 64 2.59 -4.98 -10.76
N VAL A 65 1.45 -5.39 -11.33
CA VAL A 65 0.21 -4.63 -11.31
C VAL A 65 -0.89 -5.44 -10.64
N VAL A 66 -1.45 -4.92 -9.54
CA VAL A 66 -2.50 -5.59 -8.77
C VAL A 66 -3.73 -4.70 -8.70
N ARG A 67 -4.90 -5.29 -8.95
CA ARG A 67 -6.21 -4.65 -8.82
C ARG A 67 -7.11 -5.52 -7.96
N MET A 68 -7.51 -4.98 -6.84
CA MET A 68 -8.39 -5.60 -5.85
C MET A 68 -9.72 -4.85 -5.80
N GLY A 69 -10.80 -5.59 -5.56
CA GLY A 69 -12.09 -5.01 -5.21
C GLY A 69 -12.04 -4.68 -3.72
N ARG A 70 -12.01 -5.72 -2.90
CA ARG A 70 -11.78 -5.61 -1.46
C ARG A 70 -10.47 -6.26 -1.08
N TYR A 71 -9.72 -5.63 -0.20
CA TYR A 71 -8.50 -6.17 0.39
C TYR A 71 -8.54 -5.96 1.90
N ARG A 72 -8.27 -7.00 2.69
CA ARG A 72 -8.17 -6.91 4.14
C ARG A 72 -6.74 -7.22 4.56
N ALA A 73 -6.10 -6.25 5.21
CA ALA A 73 -4.73 -6.38 5.68
C ALA A 73 -4.48 -5.43 6.85
N GLY A 74 -4.01 -5.95 7.98
CA GLY A 74 -3.58 -5.12 9.09
C GLY A 74 -2.26 -4.39 8.78
N ALA A 75 -1.89 -3.43 9.64
CA ALA A 75 -0.64 -2.69 9.49
C ALA A 75 0.60 -3.60 9.37
N ALA A 76 0.64 -4.69 10.14
CA ALA A 76 1.73 -5.67 10.09
C ALA A 76 1.75 -6.47 8.77
N ASP A 77 0.59 -6.88 8.26
CA ASP A 77 0.49 -7.61 6.98
C ASP A 77 0.92 -6.74 5.80
N LEU A 78 0.59 -5.44 5.87
CA LEU A 78 1.01 -4.45 4.89
C LEU A 78 2.54 -4.26 4.92
N GLY A 79 3.13 -4.14 6.11
CA GLY A 79 4.59 -4.06 6.27
C GLY A 79 5.30 -5.28 5.68
N HIS A 80 4.82 -6.49 5.99
CA HIS A 80 5.37 -7.72 5.43
C HIS A 80 5.23 -7.80 3.90
N SER A 81 4.06 -7.42 3.36
CA SER A 81 3.82 -7.41 1.91
C SER A 81 4.72 -6.39 1.19
N LEU A 82 4.99 -5.25 1.81
CA LEU A 82 5.91 -4.23 1.29
C LEU A 82 7.37 -4.71 1.34
N ALA A 83 7.76 -5.41 2.40
CA ALA A 83 9.07 -6.03 2.51
C ALA A 83 9.29 -7.10 1.43
N GLU A 84 8.28 -7.94 1.15
CA GLU A 84 8.34 -8.89 0.02
C GLU A 84 8.48 -8.18 -1.33
N ALA A 85 7.82 -7.02 -1.49
CA ALA A 85 7.87 -6.20 -2.70
C ALA A 85 9.19 -5.44 -2.90
N SER A 86 10.13 -5.49 -1.94
CA SER A 86 11.48 -4.90 -2.08
C SER A 86 12.19 -5.40 -3.35
N ASN A 87 12.05 -6.69 -3.66
CA ASN A 87 12.63 -7.36 -4.83
C ASN A 87 11.91 -7.05 -6.17
N VAL A 88 10.95 -6.11 -6.17
CA VAL A 88 10.18 -5.74 -7.37
C VAL A 88 10.60 -4.36 -7.88
N GLY A 89 11.05 -4.21 -9.12
CA GLY A 89 11.51 -2.92 -9.66
C GLY A 89 10.44 -1.82 -9.62
N TRP A 90 9.23 -2.13 -10.09
CA TRP A 90 8.05 -1.26 -10.04
C TRP A 90 6.79 -2.03 -9.62
N LEU A 91 6.02 -1.47 -8.68
CA LEU A 91 4.69 -1.96 -8.28
C LEU A 91 3.62 -0.89 -8.54
N ASP A 92 2.47 -1.29 -9.06
CA ASP A 92 1.24 -0.50 -9.07
C ASP A 92 0.10 -1.37 -8.52
N ALA A 93 -0.29 -1.13 -7.27
CA ALA A 93 -1.37 -1.85 -6.61
C ALA A 93 -2.54 -0.91 -6.34
N SER A 94 -3.75 -1.42 -6.51
CA SER A 94 -4.98 -0.68 -6.22
C SER A 94 -6.03 -1.58 -5.57
N ALA A 95 -6.80 -1.02 -4.65
CA ALA A 95 -7.93 -1.65 -4.00
C ALA A 95 -9.10 -0.65 -3.90
N GLN A 96 -10.29 -1.03 -4.35
CA GLN A 96 -11.47 -0.17 -4.20
C GLN A 96 -11.85 0.00 -2.72
N GLU A 97 -11.65 -1.04 -1.92
CA GLU A 97 -11.84 -1.04 -0.48
C GLU A 97 -10.66 -1.75 0.19
N LEU A 98 -9.97 -1.05 1.08
CA LEU A 98 -8.92 -1.59 1.93
C LEU A 98 -9.36 -1.51 3.39
N ASP A 99 -9.60 -2.67 3.98
CA ASP A 99 -9.94 -2.82 5.39
C ASP A 99 -8.65 -3.09 6.19
N SER A 100 -8.22 -2.08 6.96
CA SER A 100 -7.05 -2.18 7.83
C SER A 100 -7.33 -2.86 9.18
N GLY A 101 -8.58 -3.26 9.43
CA GLY A 101 -9.08 -3.72 10.72
C GLY A 101 -9.47 -2.57 11.67
N ALA A 102 -8.80 -1.42 11.57
CA ALA A 102 -9.12 -0.22 12.36
C ALA A 102 -9.97 0.78 11.59
N LEU A 103 -9.74 0.90 10.28
CA LEU A 103 -10.41 1.85 9.41
C LEU A 103 -10.53 1.29 7.98
N THR A 104 -11.66 1.56 7.33
CA THR A 104 -11.84 1.29 5.91
C THR A 104 -11.35 2.46 5.07
N LEU A 105 -10.47 2.16 4.13
CA LEU A 105 -9.94 3.07 3.13
C LEU A 105 -10.59 2.77 1.77
N ARG A 106 -10.92 3.80 1.00
CA ARG A 106 -11.53 3.71 -0.33
C ARG A 106 -10.52 4.09 -1.40
N ASP A 107 -10.61 3.46 -2.56
CA ASP A 107 -9.78 3.78 -3.74
C ASP A 107 -8.28 3.87 -3.39
N ALA A 108 -7.83 2.92 -2.57
CA ALA A 108 -6.46 2.85 -2.12
C ALA A 108 -5.55 2.50 -3.30
N THR A 109 -4.51 3.29 -3.52
CA THR A 109 -3.46 2.99 -4.50
C THR A 109 -2.09 3.02 -3.84
N LEU A 110 -1.20 2.18 -4.33
CA LEU A 110 0.19 2.09 -3.90
C LEU A 110 1.08 1.98 -5.13
N ARG A 111 2.05 2.87 -5.24
CA ARG A 111 3.05 2.87 -6.29
C ARG A 111 4.44 2.73 -5.69
N LYS A 112 5.23 1.78 -6.21
CA LYS A 112 6.65 1.62 -5.90
C LYS A 112 7.49 1.96 -7.11
N ARG A 113 8.53 2.76 -6.95
CA ARG A 113 9.55 3.02 -7.98
C ARG A 113 10.92 2.89 -7.33
N GLY A 114 11.64 1.81 -7.62
CA GLY A 114 12.84 1.47 -6.84
C GLY A 114 12.47 1.31 -5.37
N ASP A 115 13.12 2.05 -4.48
CA ASP A 115 12.83 2.01 -3.04
C ASP A 115 11.79 3.05 -2.59
N SER A 116 11.32 3.91 -3.50
CA SER A 116 10.34 4.94 -3.17
C SER A 116 8.92 4.40 -3.26
N LEU A 117 8.12 4.67 -2.24
CA LEU A 117 6.71 4.29 -2.12
C LEU A 117 5.84 5.55 -2.04
N ALA A 118 4.75 5.56 -2.81
CA ALA A 118 3.71 6.57 -2.72
C ALA A 118 2.35 5.87 -2.62
N GLY A 119 1.60 6.14 -1.54
CA GLY A 119 0.28 5.60 -1.30
C GLY A 119 -0.77 6.69 -1.23
N THR A 120 -1.95 6.46 -1.79
CA THR A 120 -3.10 7.34 -1.66
C THR A 120 -4.33 6.54 -1.27
N ALA A 121 -5.25 7.15 -0.53
CA ALA A 121 -6.58 6.57 -0.30
C ALA A 121 -7.57 7.66 0.09
N THR A 122 -8.86 7.37 -0.06
CA THR A 122 -9.95 8.22 0.44
C THR A 122 -10.53 7.64 1.72
N ILE A 123 -10.76 8.49 2.72
CA ILE A 123 -11.45 8.13 3.94
C ILE A 123 -12.77 8.92 3.97
N THR A 124 -13.89 8.21 4.08
CA THR A 124 -15.20 8.87 4.18
C THR A 124 -15.59 9.12 5.63
N GLN A 125 -16.48 10.10 5.88
CA GLN A 125 -17.03 10.32 7.22
C GLN A 125 -17.78 9.09 7.75
N ALA A 126 -18.41 8.32 6.86
CA ALA A 126 -19.11 7.10 7.24
C ALA A 126 -18.14 6.02 7.72
N ASP A 127 -17.01 5.84 7.01
CA ASP A 127 -15.99 4.87 7.41
C ASP A 127 -15.36 5.25 8.77
N ILE A 128 -15.10 6.55 9.01
CA ILE A 128 -14.60 7.04 10.31
C ILE A 128 -15.62 6.79 11.42
N ARG A 129 -16.91 7.09 11.19
CA ARG A 129 -17.95 6.87 12.20
C ARG A 129 -18.15 5.38 12.50
N SER A 130 -17.95 4.52 11.51
CA SER A 130 -17.98 3.07 11.72
C SER A 130 -16.82 2.60 12.60
N ALA A 131 -15.63 3.19 12.43
CA ALA A 131 -14.45 2.88 13.24
C ALA A 131 -14.54 3.49 14.66
N VAL A 132 -15.08 4.70 14.76
CA VAL A 132 -15.14 5.49 15.98
C VAL A 132 -16.55 6.09 16.15
N PRO A 133 -17.49 5.34 16.75
CA PRO A 133 -18.91 5.71 16.77
C PRO A 133 -19.24 7.01 17.50
N PHE A 134 -18.35 7.48 18.39
CA PHE A 134 -18.53 8.73 19.13
C PHE A 134 -18.09 9.98 18.35
N LEU A 135 -17.47 9.83 17.18
CA LEU A 135 -17.10 10.94 16.30
C LEU A 135 -18.23 11.30 15.34
N GLU A 136 -18.61 12.58 15.33
CA GLU A 136 -19.61 13.11 14.41
C GLU A 136 -18.99 13.45 13.05
N ASN A 137 -17.82 14.08 13.06
CA ASN A 137 -17.06 14.49 11.88
C ASN A 137 -15.55 14.49 12.16
N VAL A 138 -14.75 14.41 11.09
CA VAL A 138 -13.30 14.65 11.11
C VAL A 138 -12.88 15.33 9.81
N ALA A 139 -12.11 16.41 9.88
CA ALA A 139 -11.58 17.08 8.69
C ALA A 139 -10.10 17.47 8.89
N PRO A 140 -9.28 17.38 7.83
CA PRO A 140 -7.97 18.00 7.83
C PRO A 140 -8.08 19.52 7.90
N VAL A 141 -7.36 20.10 8.85
CA VAL A 141 -7.32 21.56 9.09
C VAL A 141 -5.93 22.16 8.82
N ALA A 142 -4.88 21.35 8.87
CA ALA A 142 -3.53 21.74 8.47
C ALA A 142 -2.76 20.53 7.93
N SER A 143 -1.95 20.74 6.91
CA SER A 143 -1.04 19.73 6.34
C SER A 143 0.23 20.45 5.89
N GLN A 144 1.23 20.54 6.76
CA GLN A 144 2.49 21.24 6.50
C GLN A 144 3.65 20.47 7.15
N ASP A 145 4.82 20.48 6.50
CA ASP A 145 6.06 19.88 7.02
C ASP A 145 5.95 18.39 7.42
N GLY A 146 5.08 17.62 6.75
CA GLY A 146 4.83 16.21 7.07
C GLY A 146 3.99 15.98 8.34
N LEU A 147 3.41 17.05 8.89
CA LEU A 147 2.45 17.04 9.97
C LEU A 147 1.05 17.30 9.39
N LEU A 148 0.14 16.39 9.72
CA LEU A 148 -1.27 16.47 9.36
C LEU A 148 -2.09 16.69 10.63
N THR A 149 -2.69 17.86 10.77
CA THR A 149 -3.66 18.13 11.85
C THR A 149 -5.07 17.85 11.36
N LEU A 150 -5.73 16.94 12.04
CA LEU A 150 -7.14 16.59 11.89
C LEU A 150 -7.92 17.21 13.04
N ARG A 151 -9.07 17.81 12.74
CA ARG A 151 -10.04 18.28 13.73
C ARG A 151 -11.27 17.39 13.66
N GLY A 152 -11.64 16.80 14.78
CA GLY A 152 -12.88 16.03 14.91
C GLY A 152 -13.83 16.64 15.93
N THR A 153 -15.13 16.42 15.72
CA THR A 153 -16.15 16.72 16.73
C THR A 153 -16.62 15.42 17.34
N ALA A 154 -16.51 15.28 18.66
CA ALA A 154 -16.97 14.11 19.41
C ALA A 154 -18.20 14.46 20.25
N SER A 155 -19.13 13.51 20.38
CA SER A 155 -20.26 13.62 21.29
C SER A 155 -20.18 12.52 22.35
N LEU A 156 -20.01 12.92 23.62
CA LEU A 156 -19.98 11.99 24.75
C LEU A 156 -20.97 12.47 25.81
N LEU A 157 -21.92 11.61 26.19
CA LEU A 157 -22.98 11.92 27.17
C LEU A 157 -23.78 13.19 26.83
N GLY A 158 -24.03 13.45 25.53
CA GLY A 158 -24.76 14.62 25.05
C GLY A 158 -23.96 15.92 24.98
N LEU A 159 -22.69 15.91 25.42
CA LEU A 159 -21.77 17.04 25.31
C LEU A 159 -20.96 16.93 24.02
N LYS A 160 -20.91 18.02 23.26
CA LYS A 160 -20.10 18.12 22.04
C LYS A 160 -18.78 18.82 22.34
N ALA A 161 -17.68 18.21 21.92
CA ALA A 161 -16.35 18.79 22.04
C ALA A 161 -15.59 18.65 20.72
N SER A 162 -14.85 19.69 20.36
CA SER A 162 -13.89 19.64 19.26
C SER A 162 -12.54 19.18 19.79
N VAL A 163 -11.91 18.24 19.08
CA VAL A 163 -10.60 17.69 19.42
C VAL A 163 -9.71 17.77 18.20
N ASP A 164 -8.52 18.33 18.39
CA ASP A 164 -7.48 18.34 17.37
C ASP A 164 -6.51 17.18 17.61
N VAL A 165 -6.08 16.56 16.53
CA VAL A 165 -5.19 15.41 16.54
C VAL A 165 -4.15 15.61 15.46
N THR A 166 -2.88 15.41 15.80
CA THR A 166 -1.78 15.51 14.84
C THR A 166 -1.30 14.12 14.45
N VAL A 167 -1.33 13.84 13.15
CA VAL A 167 -0.70 12.68 12.52
C VAL A 167 0.66 13.11 11.98
N ALA A 168 1.72 12.37 12.30
CA ALA A 168 3.07 12.72 11.91
C ALA A 168 3.86 11.51 11.42
N ALA A 169 4.74 11.73 10.45
CA ALA A 169 5.83 10.81 10.16
C ALA A 169 6.98 11.09 11.15
N GLN A 170 7.21 10.17 12.10
CA GLN A 170 8.22 10.33 13.14
C GLN A 170 9.10 9.08 13.25
N ASP A 171 10.41 9.26 13.11
CA ASP A 171 11.40 8.17 13.11
C ASP A 171 11.08 7.03 12.13
N GLY A 172 10.52 7.36 10.96
CA GLY A 172 10.08 6.37 9.98
C GLY A 172 8.75 5.69 10.28
N ARG A 173 8.05 6.10 11.35
CA ARG A 173 6.76 5.55 11.78
C ARG A 173 5.64 6.54 11.52
N LEU A 174 4.42 6.05 11.41
CA LEU A 174 3.23 6.89 11.41
C LEU A 174 2.64 6.92 12.82
N VAL A 175 2.61 8.10 13.42
CA VAL A 175 2.12 8.29 14.79
C VAL A 175 0.99 9.30 14.85
N VAL A 176 0.16 9.16 15.87
CA VAL A 176 -0.98 10.03 16.16
C VAL A 176 -0.84 10.55 17.58
N ALA A 177 -0.83 11.87 17.73
CA ALA A 177 -0.79 12.56 19.01
C ALA A 177 -2.06 13.41 19.18
N PRO A 178 -2.92 13.11 20.16
CA PRO A 178 -4.05 13.98 20.49
C PRO A 178 -3.55 15.30 21.06
N ASN A 179 -4.08 16.42 20.57
CA ASN A 179 -3.79 17.74 21.12
C ASN A 179 -4.88 18.08 22.15
N VAL A 180 -4.68 17.63 23.40
CA VAL A 180 -5.65 17.84 24.49
C VAL A 180 -5.07 18.74 25.60
N PRO A 181 -5.85 19.72 26.10
CA PRO A 181 -5.36 20.70 27.08
C PRO A 181 -5.19 20.18 28.52
N PHE A 182 -5.53 18.91 28.82
CA PHE A 182 -5.65 18.40 30.20
C PHE A 182 -4.84 17.12 30.50
N GLY A 183 -3.60 17.05 30.01
CA GLY A 183 -2.67 15.95 30.32
C GLY A 183 -2.38 15.08 29.11
N GLY A 184 -1.09 14.85 28.84
CA GLY A 184 -0.59 14.20 27.64
C GLY A 184 -1.15 12.78 27.48
N LEU A 185 -2.07 12.61 26.55
CA LEU A 185 -2.41 11.28 26.07
C LEU A 185 -1.19 10.69 25.36
N ALA A 186 -0.97 9.40 25.57
CA ALA A 186 0.13 8.69 24.93
C ALA A 186 -0.01 8.78 23.41
N THR A 187 1.09 9.11 22.73
CA THR A 187 1.20 9.02 21.28
C THR A 187 0.88 7.59 20.84
N ILE A 188 -0.06 7.43 19.91
CA ILE A 188 -0.48 6.15 19.37
C ILE A 188 0.29 5.90 18.08
N THR A 189 0.96 4.76 17.96
CA THR A 189 1.59 4.37 16.70
C THR A 189 0.57 3.69 15.80
N LEU A 190 0.30 4.27 14.63
CA LEU A 190 -0.60 3.69 13.61
C LEU A 190 0.12 2.68 12.72
N PHE A 191 1.38 2.96 12.39
CA PHE A 191 2.19 2.09 11.54
C PHE A 191 3.66 2.17 11.94
N SER A 192 4.30 1.01 12.01
CA SER A 192 5.74 0.87 12.24
C SER A 192 6.19 -0.46 11.65
N ASP A 193 7.14 -0.40 10.71
CA ASP A 193 7.77 -1.59 10.14
C ASP A 193 9.26 -1.30 9.91
N PRO A 194 10.18 -2.21 10.27
CA PRO A 194 11.61 -1.99 10.10
C PRO A 194 12.06 -1.87 8.63
N HIS A 195 11.27 -2.37 7.68
CA HIS A 195 11.58 -2.31 6.25
C HIS A 195 10.93 -1.11 5.56
N VAL A 196 10.05 -0.37 6.23
CA VAL A 196 9.30 0.75 5.63
C VAL A 196 9.45 2.00 6.47
N HIS A 197 10.14 3.00 5.92
CA HIS A 197 10.35 4.30 6.55
C HIS A 197 9.36 5.33 6.01
N ILE A 198 8.35 5.69 6.80
CA ILE A 198 7.40 6.75 6.48
C ILE A 198 8.09 8.11 6.50
N GLN A 199 7.98 8.86 5.41
CA GLN A 199 8.63 10.16 5.22
C GLN A 199 7.69 11.33 5.41
N ALA A 200 6.46 11.21 4.91
CA ALA A 200 5.46 12.26 4.98
C ALA A 200 4.05 11.69 4.90
N VAL A 201 3.11 12.40 5.51
CA VAL A 201 1.68 12.17 5.37
C VAL A 201 0.99 13.50 5.14
N ASN A 202 0.08 13.53 4.16
CA ASN A 202 -0.72 14.70 3.83
C ASN A 202 -2.19 14.31 3.68
N ALA A 203 -3.08 15.28 3.78
CA ALA A 203 -4.48 15.08 3.44
C ALA A 203 -5.10 16.30 2.77
N THR A 204 -6.05 16.05 1.89
CA THR A 204 -6.85 17.08 1.21
C THR A 204 -8.33 16.75 1.33
N ASN A 205 -9.15 17.75 1.62
CA ASN A 205 -10.61 17.58 1.67
C ASN A 205 -11.17 17.17 0.30
N VAL A 206 -12.08 16.21 0.30
CA VAL A 206 -12.83 15.79 -0.90
C VAL A 206 -14.32 15.66 -0.55
N ALA A 207 -15.17 15.47 -1.54
CA ALA A 207 -16.61 15.29 -1.29
C ALA A 207 -16.85 14.09 -0.35
N GLY A 208 -17.46 14.33 0.81
CA GLY A 208 -17.83 13.28 1.77
C GLY A 208 -16.71 12.75 2.67
N GLY A 209 -15.51 13.34 2.63
CA GLY A 209 -14.36 12.86 3.38
C GLY A 209 -13.07 13.60 3.08
N PHE A 210 -11.94 12.90 3.14
CA PHE A 210 -10.63 13.44 2.76
C PHE A 210 -9.78 12.36 2.07
N SER A 211 -8.98 12.79 1.10
CA SER A 211 -7.93 11.96 0.49
C SER A 211 -6.66 12.10 1.31
N ILE A 212 -6.06 10.98 1.68
CA ILE A 212 -4.75 10.91 2.30
C ILE A 212 -3.70 10.54 1.25
N GLU A 213 -2.49 11.07 1.44
CA GLU A 213 -1.29 10.68 0.71
C GLU A 213 -0.18 10.38 1.71
N ALA A 214 0.54 9.29 1.50
CA ALA A 214 1.70 8.91 2.30
C ALA A 214 2.89 8.63 1.38
N LEU A 215 4.04 9.19 1.74
CA LEU A 215 5.32 8.92 1.10
C LEU A 215 6.18 8.10 2.04
N ALA A 216 6.80 7.05 1.51
CA ALA A 216 7.67 6.17 2.28
C ALA A 216 8.86 5.67 1.45
N LYS A 217 9.85 5.11 2.13
CA LYS A 217 10.97 4.40 1.51
C LYS A 217 11.12 3.00 2.07
N LEU A 218 11.55 2.08 1.22
CA LEU A 218 11.98 0.74 1.64
C LEU A 218 13.43 0.78 2.13
N GLN A 219 13.77 -0.13 3.04
CA GLN A 219 15.10 -0.31 3.62
C GLN A 219 15.65 -1.70 3.31
#